data_AF-A0A7S1KBX3-F1
#
_entry.id   AF-A0A7S1KBX3-F1
#
_cell.length_a   1.000
_cell.length_b   1.000
_cell.length_c   1.000
_cell.angle_alpha   90.00
_cell.angle_beta   90.00
_cell.angle_gamma   90.00
#
_symmetry.space_group_name_H-M   'P 1'
#
loop_
_entity.id
_entity.type
_entity.pdbx_description
1 polymer ?
#
loop_
_entity_poly.entity_id
_entity_poly.type
_entity_poly.pdbx_seq_one_letter_code
_entity_poly.pdbx_strand_id
1 'polypeptide(L)'
;NDIADTRLKAASAKKDAWEVREPGAVKQQGEEQTSMSRIPPGLERVGRNTKLLEFSDYGTGDYRIPSFRVMYADGSHISPMLYKTHRVMLGVVPMGCGMPIVGDEFSVQTDAATLIVTLADPFTDLEVDLHYTVYEDFDIIVRRTVIRNKAPRGAGGVTVLKLASATVDFESDAYHFLHLP
;
A
#
# COMPACT_ATOMS: atom_id res chain seq x y z
N ASN A 1 -25.47 11.70 13.42
CA ASN A 1 -25.39 10.50 14.29
C ASN A 1 -24.55 9.47 13.55
N ASP A 2 -23.29 9.22 13.87
CA ASP A 2 -22.54 9.66 15.03
C ASP A 2 -21.03 9.45 14.78
N ILE A 3 -20.30 10.53 14.46
CA ILE A 3 -18.82 10.50 14.35
C ILE A 3 -18.19 10.28 15.73
N ALA A 4 -18.94 10.49 16.82
CA ALA A 4 -18.49 10.21 18.18
C ALA A 4 -18.57 8.71 18.53
N ASP A 5 -19.54 7.98 17.98
CA ASP A 5 -19.70 6.53 18.23
C ASP A 5 -18.56 5.70 17.60
N THR A 6 -18.05 6.12 16.43
CA THR A 6 -16.87 5.48 15.81
C THR A 6 -15.59 5.69 16.64
N ARG A 7 -15.48 6.82 17.35
CA ARG A 7 -14.35 7.09 18.26
C ARG A 7 -14.44 6.29 19.57
N LEU A 8 -15.65 6.06 20.08
CA LEU A 8 -15.88 5.27 21.28
C LEU A 8 -15.60 3.78 21.07
N LYS A 9 -15.95 3.23 19.89
CA LYS A 9 -15.67 1.81 19.56
C LYS A 9 -14.20 1.52 19.29
N ALA A 10 -13.45 2.48 18.74
CA ALA A 10 -11.99 2.37 18.62
C ALA A 10 -11.28 2.34 20.00
N ALA A 11 -11.87 2.95 21.04
CA ALA A 11 -11.32 2.91 22.40
C ALA A 11 -11.61 1.59 23.15
N SER A 12 -12.58 0.80 22.65
CA SER A 12 -13.02 -0.48 23.22
C SER A 12 -12.32 -1.69 22.59
N ALA A 13 -11.51 -1.50 21.55
CA ALA A 13 -10.70 -2.56 20.98
C ALA A 13 -9.65 -3.00 22.02
N LYS A 14 -9.55 -4.32 22.25
CA LYS A 14 -8.55 -4.90 23.15
C LYS A 14 -7.15 -4.51 22.67
N LYS A 15 -6.56 -3.50 23.30
CA LYS A 15 -5.14 -3.13 23.10
C LYS A 15 -4.20 -4.30 23.42
N ASP A 16 -4.66 -5.24 24.24
CA ASP A 16 -3.86 -6.33 24.79
C ASP A 16 -3.50 -7.42 23.76
N ALA A 17 -4.14 -7.43 22.58
CA ALA A 17 -3.80 -8.37 21.49
C ALA A 17 -2.60 -7.91 20.66
N TRP A 18 -2.20 -6.65 20.80
CA TRP A 18 -1.10 -6.05 20.04
C TRP A 18 -0.13 -5.45 21.04
N GLU A 19 1.01 -6.10 21.30
CA GLU A 19 2.14 -5.40 21.90
C GLU A 19 2.59 -4.30 20.92
N VAL A 20 1.96 -3.14 21.01
CA VAL A 20 2.52 -1.91 20.48
C VAL A 20 3.75 -1.65 21.34
N ARG A 21 4.92 -2.05 20.83
CA ARG A 21 6.19 -1.65 21.43
C ARG A 21 6.22 -0.13 21.40
N GLU A 22 5.98 0.49 22.55
CA GLU A 22 6.40 1.87 22.81
C GLU A 22 7.86 1.99 22.37
N PRO A 23 8.30 3.13 21.79
CA PRO A 23 9.69 3.34 21.40
C PRO A 23 10.56 3.34 22.66
N GLY A 24 10.91 2.15 23.11
CA GLY A 24 11.75 1.88 24.26
C GLY A 24 13.14 2.38 23.94
N ALA A 25 13.71 3.11 24.89
CA ALA A 25 15.08 3.61 24.86
C ALA A 25 16.03 2.53 24.30
N VAL A 26 16.66 2.87 23.19
CA VAL A 26 17.68 2.08 22.50
C VAL A 26 18.77 1.72 23.51
N LYS A 27 18.75 0.48 24.02
CA LYS A 27 19.94 -0.10 24.63
C LYS A 27 20.90 -0.36 23.48
N GLN A 28 22.01 0.37 23.48
CA GLN A 28 23.12 0.19 22.55
C GLN A 28 23.66 -1.23 22.68
N GLN A 29 23.20 -2.14 21.83
CA GLN A 29 23.84 -3.44 21.57
C GLN A 29 23.34 -3.95 20.22
N GLY A 30 24.19 -3.79 19.19
CA GLY A 30 24.02 -4.35 17.85
C GLY A 30 22.95 -3.64 17.02
N GLU A 31 23.36 -2.87 16.02
CA GLU A 31 22.47 -2.25 15.03
C GLU A 31 21.79 -3.33 14.17
N GLU A 32 20.71 -3.92 14.67
CA GLU A 32 19.76 -4.65 13.83
C GLU A 32 18.80 -3.61 13.25
N GLN A 33 19.12 -3.11 12.06
CA GLN A 33 18.32 -2.14 11.32
C GLN A 33 16.90 -2.69 11.14
N THR A 34 15.92 -2.05 11.79
CA THR A 34 14.48 -2.07 11.44
C THR A 34 14.26 -1.34 10.11
N SER A 35 14.95 -1.80 9.07
CA SER A 35 14.69 -1.42 7.69
C SER A 35 13.81 -2.50 7.07
N MET A 36 12.65 -2.11 6.54
CA MET A 36 11.80 -2.95 5.69
C MET A 36 12.52 -3.43 4.41
N SER A 37 13.77 -3.03 4.20
CA SER A 37 14.61 -3.54 3.14
C SER A 37 15.73 -4.40 3.73
N ARG A 38 15.55 -5.72 3.74
CA ARG A 38 16.67 -6.69 3.84
C ARG A 38 17.49 -6.69 2.54
N ILE A 39 17.91 -5.53 2.06
CA ILE A 39 18.78 -5.47 0.88
C ILE A 39 20.17 -5.92 1.35
N PRO A 40 20.72 -7.03 0.84
CA PRO A 40 22.05 -7.47 1.23
C PRO A 40 23.10 -6.38 0.94
N PRO A 41 24.14 -6.22 1.79
CA PRO A 41 25.23 -5.28 1.53
C PRO A 41 25.81 -5.51 0.11
N GLY A 42 25.83 -4.46 -0.72
CA GLY A 42 26.26 -4.51 -2.11
C GLY A 42 25.12 -4.52 -3.15
N LEU A 43 23.89 -4.85 -2.76
CA LEU A 43 22.70 -4.70 -3.61
C LEU A 43 22.06 -3.29 -3.54
N GLU A 44 22.60 -2.41 -2.71
CA GLU A 44 22.17 -1.01 -2.59
C GLU A 44 22.30 -0.22 -3.90
N ARG A 45 23.16 -0.69 -4.81
CA ARG A 45 23.46 -0.09 -6.11
C ARG A 45 22.70 -0.72 -7.29
N VAL A 46 21.71 -1.57 -7.05
CA VAL A 46 20.97 -2.19 -8.16
C VAL A 46 19.69 -1.41 -8.47
N GLY A 47 19.43 -1.22 -9.78
CA GLY A 47 18.27 -0.49 -10.28
C GLY A 47 16.94 -1.17 -9.90
N ARG A 48 15.84 -0.45 -10.12
CA ARG A 48 14.48 -0.93 -9.75
C ARG A 48 14.12 -2.27 -10.40
N ASN A 49 14.66 -2.55 -11.59
CA ASN A 49 14.43 -3.79 -12.33
C ASN A 49 14.80 -5.09 -11.58
N THR A 50 15.70 -5.04 -10.59
CA THR A 50 16.12 -6.23 -9.85
C THR A 50 15.55 -6.30 -8.44
N LYS A 51 14.83 -5.26 -8.00
CA LYS A 51 14.22 -5.22 -6.68
C LYS A 51 12.84 -5.85 -6.75
N LEU A 52 12.47 -6.56 -5.69
CA LEU A 52 11.09 -6.96 -5.46
C LEU A 52 10.32 -5.73 -5.01
N LEU A 53 9.31 -5.34 -5.78
CA LEU A 53 8.54 -4.12 -5.56
C LEU A 53 7.11 -4.48 -5.18
N GLU A 54 6.60 -3.81 -4.14
CA GLU A 54 5.18 -3.85 -3.79
C GLU A 54 4.29 -3.20 -4.85
N PHE A 55 4.84 -2.18 -5.52
CA PHE A 55 4.13 -1.39 -6.52
C PHE A 55 5.14 -0.76 -7.50
N SER A 56 5.15 -1.23 -8.74
CA SER A 56 6.07 -0.79 -9.79
C SER A 56 5.44 0.29 -10.68
N ASP A 57 6.24 1.32 -10.99
CA ASP A 57 5.90 2.39 -11.91
C ASP A 57 6.48 2.16 -13.32
N TYR A 58 6.03 2.97 -14.26
CA TYR A 58 6.49 2.93 -15.65
C TYR A 58 7.60 3.95 -15.90
N GLY A 59 8.68 3.52 -16.55
CA GLY A 59 9.68 4.43 -17.13
C GLY A 59 10.77 4.92 -16.17
N THR A 60 10.93 4.31 -14.99
CA THR A 60 11.96 4.68 -13.98
C THR A 60 13.14 3.71 -13.91
N GLY A 61 13.29 2.85 -14.93
CA GLY A 61 14.35 1.83 -14.98
C GLY A 61 13.93 0.46 -14.44
N ASP A 62 12.63 0.20 -14.27
CA ASP A 62 12.05 -1.14 -14.24
C ASP A 62 11.46 -1.46 -15.64
N TYR A 63 11.91 -2.56 -16.25
CA TYR A 63 11.48 -2.98 -17.59
C TYR A 63 10.39 -4.04 -17.58
N ARG A 64 9.96 -4.49 -16.38
CA ARG A 64 8.88 -5.45 -16.21
C ARG A 64 7.51 -4.80 -16.47
N ILE A 65 6.46 -5.61 -16.45
CA ILE A 65 5.09 -5.13 -16.55
C ILE A 65 4.78 -4.28 -15.30
N PRO A 66 4.47 -2.97 -15.44
CA PRO A 66 4.31 -2.11 -14.27
C PRO A 66 2.97 -2.36 -13.57
N SER A 67 2.90 -2.11 -12.26
CA SER A 67 1.66 -2.13 -11.49
C SER A 67 0.70 -1.03 -11.95
N PHE A 68 1.22 0.15 -12.31
CA PHE A 68 0.40 1.23 -12.83
C PHE A 68 1.08 2.01 -13.95
N ARG A 69 0.25 2.69 -14.75
CA ARG A 69 0.70 3.60 -15.80
C ARG A 69 -0.30 4.74 -15.95
N VAL A 70 0.21 5.96 -16.05
CA VAL A 70 -0.58 7.17 -16.26
C VAL A 70 -0.09 7.94 -17.48
N MET A 71 -0.88 8.90 -17.92
CA MET A 71 -0.53 9.90 -18.91
C MET A 71 -0.98 11.27 -18.41
N TYR A 72 -0.06 12.21 -18.35
CA TYR A 72 -0.33 13.60 -17.96
C TYR A 72 -0.73 14.44 -19.17
N ALA A 73 -1.23 15.64 -18.91
CA ALA A 73 -1.70 16.56 -19.95
C ALA A 73 -0.61 17.01 -20.93
N ASP A 74 0.66 16.98 -20.53
CA ASP A 74 1.83 17.28 -21.37
C ASP A 74 2.29 16.08 -22.22
N GLY A 75 1.61 14.93 -22.13
CA GLY A 75 1.96 13.69 -22.81
C GLY A 75 3.03 12.86 -22.10
N SER A 76 3.55 13.31 -20.95
CA SER A 76 4.48 12.53 -20.15
C SER A 76 3.78 11.35 -19.47
N HIS A 77 4.55 10.30 -19.19
CA HIS A 77 4.05 9.04 -18.61
C HIS A 77 4.79 8.62 -17.34
N ILE A 78 5.86 9.32 -17.00
CA ILE A 78 6.75 8.95 -15.90
C ILE A 78 6.14 9.50 -14.62
N SER A 79 5.92 8.62 -13.64
CA SER A 79 5.45 9.01 -12.32
C SER A 79 6.17 8.18 -11.26
N PRO A 80 7.31 8.67 -10.74
CA PRO A 80 8.11 7.92 -9.78
C PRO A 80 7.43 7.93 -8.42
N MET A 81 6.84 6.81 -8.01
CA MET A 81 6.18 6.73 -6.70
C MET A 81 7.20 6.58 -5.58
N LEU A 82 7.13 7.47 -4.59
CA LEU A 82 7.94 7.43 -3.39
C LEU A 82 7.03 7.28 -2.16
N TYR A 83 7.51 6.57 -1.15
CA TYR A 83 6.82 6.47 0.12
C TYR A 83 6.63 7.86 0.74
N LYS A 84 5.39 8.16 1.13
CA LYS A 84 5.03 9.41 1.81
C LYS A 84 4.68 9.19 3.26
N THR A 85 3.76 8.26 3.54
CA THR A 85 3.28 7.98 4.90
C THR A 85 2.53 6.65 4.97
N HIS A 86 2.20 6.19 6.16
CA HIS A 86 1.25 5.11 6.37
C HIS A 86 0.34 5.38 7.57
N ARG A 87 -0.77 4.65 7.63
CA ARG A 87 -1.66 4.61 8.79
C ARG A 87 -2.28 3.23 8.93
N VAL A 88 -2.58 2.84 10.16
CA VAL A 88 -3.31 1.60 10.47
C VAL A 88 -4.71 1.98 10.95
N MET A 89 -5.70 1.28 10.42
CA MET A 89 -7.11 1.44 10.76
C MET A 89 -7.65 0.11 11.29
N LEU A 90 -8.48 0.15 12.32
CA LEU A 90 -9.22 -1.03 12.76
C LEU A 90 -10.35 -1.35 11.77
N GLY A 91 -10.53 -2.62 11.49
CA GLY A 91 -11.52 -3.14 10.56
C GLY A 91 -11.18 -2.94 9.10
N VAL A 92 -12.20 -3.20 8.27
CA VAL A 92 -12.16 -3.04 6.81
C VAL A 92 -12.48 -1.59 6.46
N VAL A 93 -11.71 -1.02 5.52
CA VAL A 93 -11.96 0.35 5.05
C VAL A 93 -13.03 0.34 3.96
N PRO A 94 -14.18 1.04 4.13
CA PRO A 94 -15.25 1.07 3.15
C PRO A 94 -14.78 1.55 1.78
N MET A 95 -15.43 1.12 0.70
CA MET A 95 -15.14 1.62 -0.64
C MET A 95 -16.15 2.68 -1.05
N GLY A 96 -15.69 3.91 -1.31
CA GLY A 96 -16.59 5.04 -1.63
C GLY A 96 -17.33 4.94 -2.96
N CYS A 97 -17.04 3.94 -3.79
CA CYS A 97 -17.61 3.76 -5.13
C CYS A 97 -18.59 2.57 -5.26
N GLY A 98 -18.97 1.92 -4.16
CA GLY A 98 -19.97 0.85 -4.17
C GLY A 98 -19.52 -0.44 -4.86
N MET A 99 -18.21 -0.70 -4.94
CA MET A 99 -17.69 -1.99 -5.40
C MET A 99 -17.79 -3.03 -4.27
N PRO A 100 -18.00 -4.32 -4.60
CA PRO A 100 -18.00 -5.37 -3.61
C PRO A 100 -16.66 -5.46 -2.88
N ILE A 101 -16.71 -5.72 -1.58
CA ILE A 101 -15.53 -5.95 -0.74
C ILE A 101 -15.69 -7.23 0.07
N VAL A 102 -14.57 -7.74 0.57
CA VAL A 102 -14.57 -8.80 1.57
C VAL A 102 -14.99 -8.19 2.92
N GLY A 103 -15.91 -8.84 3.62
CA GLY A 103 -16.43 -8.40 4.92
C GLY A 103 -17.59 -7.41 4.84
N ASP A 104 -17.98 -6.90 6.01
CA ASP A 104 -19.03 -5.89 6.22
C ASP A 104 -18.43 -4.47 6.27
N GLU A 105 -18.80 -3.62 5.32
CA GLU A 105 -18.38 -2.22 5.26
C GLU A 105 -19.09 -1.30 6.27
N PHE A 106 -20.17 -1.77 6.89
CA PHE A 106 -21.03 -1.00 7.78
C PHE A 106 -20.81 -1.28 9.27
N SER A 107 -20.03 -2.32 9.61
CA SER A 107 -19.67 -2.64 10.98
C SER A 107 -18.16 -2.60 11.21
N VAL A 108 -17.76 -2.22 12.43
CA VAL A 108 -16.36 -2.32 12.84
C VAL A 108 -16.07 -3.81 13.07
N GLN A 109 -15.45 -4.42 12.07
CA GLN A 109 -14.88 -5.76 12.17
C GLN A 109 -13.68 -5.73 13.12
N THR A 110 -13.84 -6.27 14.32
CA THR A 110 -12.77 -6.33 15.33
C THR A 110 -11.72 -7.39 14.99
N ASP A 111 -12.06 -8.30 14.09
CA ASP A 111 -11.24 -9.39 13.55
C ASP A 111 -10.38 -8.95 12.35
N ALA A 112 -10.48 -7.70 11.91
CA ALA A 112 -9.71 -7.17 10.79
C ALA A 112 -8.92 -5.92 11.15
N ALA A 113 -7.79 -5.72 10.47
CA ALA A 113 -7.00 -4.49 10.52
C ALA A 113 -6.53 -4.11 9.13
N THR A 114 -6.53 -2.82 8.81
CA THR A 114 -6.11 -2.31 7.50
C THR A 114 -4.92 -1.37 7.61
N LEU A 115 -3.80 -1.72 6.99
CA LEU A 115 -2.68 -0.82 6.72
C LEU A 115 -2.93 -0.07 5.40
N ILE A 116 -2.77 1.25 5.43
CA ILE A 116 -2.81 2.10 4.24
C ILE A 116 -1.44 2.75 4.09
N VAL A 117 -0.72 2.40 3.03
CA VAL A 117 0.55 3.02 2.65
C VAL A 117 0.28 4.02 1.53
N THR A 118 0.62 5.28 1.76
CA THR A 118 0.49 6.35 0.76
C THR A 118 1.83 6.56 0.08
N LEU A 119 1.84 6.40 -1.24
CA LEU A 119 2.91 6.80 -2.13
C LEU A 119 2.54 8.12 -2.82
N ALA A 120 3.54 8.93 -3.12
CA ALA A 120 3.37 10.17 -3.87
C ALA A 120 4.47 10.33 -4.91
N ASP A 121 4.10 10.92 -6.04
CA ASP A 121 5.05 11.44 -7.00
C ASP A 121 5.60 12.78 -6.48
N PRO A 122 6.92 12.96 -6.36
CA PRO A 122 7.50 14.22 -5.89
C PRO A 122 7.36 15.39 -6.88
N PHE A 123 7.08 15.12 -8.16
CA PHE A 123 7.00 16.15 -9.21
C PHE A 123 5.56 16.49 -9.60
N THR A 124 4.60 15.67 -9.20
CA THR A 124 3.18 15.87 -9.52
C THR A 124 2.33 15.72 -8.26
N ASP A 125 1.08 16.13 -8.31
CA ASP A 125 0.15 15.96 -7.17
C ASP A 125 -0.52 14.58 -7.17
N LEU A 126 0.09 13.57 -7.81
CA LEU A 126 -0.47 12.24 -7.89
C LEU A 126 -0.08 11.42 -6.64
N GLU A 127 -1.08 10.89 -5.95
CA GLU A 127 -0.90 9.99 -4.82
C GLU A 127 -1.53 8.62 -5.11
N VAL A 128 -0.93 7.58 -4.56
CA VAL A 128 -1.45 6.21 -4.60
C VAL A 128 -1.52 5.66 -3.19
N ASP A 129 -2.70 5.21 -2.78
CA ASP A 129 -2.89 4.49 -1.52
C ASP A 129 -2.93 2.99 -1.79
N LEU A 130 -2.03 2.24 -1.16
CA LEU A 130 -2.02 0.79 -1.12
C LEU A 130 -2.69 0.34 0.17
N HIS A 131 -3.82 -0.35 0.05
CA HIS A 131 -4.55 -0.91 1.18
C HIS A 131 -4.19 -2.38 1.36
N TYR A 132 -3.88 -2.76 2.59
CA TYR A 132 -3.62 -4.13 3.03
C TYR A 132 -4.52 -4.41 4.21
N THR A 133 -5.58 -5.20 4.00
CA THR A 133 -6.48 -5.63 5.06
C THR A 133 -6.14 -7.07 5.42
N VAL A 134 -5.83 -7.29 6.69
CA VAL A 134 -5.60 -8.62 7.26
C VAL A 134 -6.80 -8.99 8.12
N TYR A 135 -7.16 -10.27 8.09
CA TYR A 135 -8.14 -10.85 8.99
C TYR A 135 -7.37 -11.76 9.96
N GLU A 136 -7.58 -11.63 11.27
CA GLU A 136 -6.83 -12.38 12.27
C GLU A 136 -7.21 -13.87 12.27
N ASP A 137 -8.51 -14.15 12.14
CA ASP A 137 -9.04 -15.51 12.18
C ASP A 137 -8.86 -16.28 10.86
N PHE A 138 -8.37 -15.62 9.80
CA PHE A 138 -8.18 -16.20 8.48
C PHE A 138 -6.79 -15.88 7.93
N ASP A 139 -6.10 -16.85 7.33
CA ASP A 139 -4.80 -16.62 6.65
C ASP A 139 -4.97 -15.85 5.31
N ILE A 140 -5.56 -14.65 5.37
CA ILE A 140 -5.98 -13.85 4.23
C ILE A 140 -5.46 -12.43 4.34
N ILE A 141 -4.83 -11.97 3.26
CA ILE A 141 -4.49 -10.57 3.04
C ILE A 141 -5.26 -10.07 1.81
N VAL A 142 -6.13 -9.09 2.01
CA VAL A 142 -6.89 -8.42 0.95
C VAL A 142 -6.16 -7.14 0.56
N ARG A 143 -5.93 -6.96 -0.75
CA ARG A 143 -5.22 -5.80 -1.30
C ARG A 143 -6.07 -5.02 -2.28
N ARG A 144 -5.95 -3.71 -2.23
CA ARG A 144 -6.46 -2.81 -3.27
C ARG A 144 -5.63 -1.55 -3.39
N THR A 145 -5.78 -0.86 -4.52
CA THR A 145 -5.06 0.36 -4.83
C THR A 145 -6.04 1.48 -5.16
N VAL A 146 -5.81 2.66 -4.59
CA VAL A 146 -6.61 3.86 -4.85
C VAL A 146 -5.68 4.97 -5.35
N ILE A 147 -5.92 5.44 -6.56
CA ILE A 147 -5.19 6.58 -7.12
C ILE A 147 -5.95 7.88 -6.88
N ARG A 148 -5.25 8.92 -6.44
CA ARG A 148 -5.81 10.22 -6.09
C ARG A 148 -5.02 11.32 -6.77
N ASN A 149 -5.67 12.08 -7.66
CA ASN A 149 -5.11 13.32 -8.16
C ASN A 149 -5.40 14.44 -7.14
N LYS A 150 -4.37 14.98 -6.51
CA LYS A 150 -4.46 16.06 -5.51
C LYS A 150 -4.26 17.46 -6.12
N ALA A 151 -4.05 17.55 -7.43
CA ALA A 151 -3.82 18.81 -8.11
C ALA A 151 -5.04 19.75 -7.97
N PRO A 152 -4.82 21.07 -7.91
CA PRO A 152 -5.90 22.04 -7.96
C PRO A 152 -6.77 21.85 -9.21
N ARG A 153 -8.05 22.18 -9.09
CA ARG A 153 -8.98 22.11 -10.22
C ARG A 153 -8.46 23.01 -11.36
N GLY A 154 -8.25 22.42 -12.54
CA GLY A 154 -7.75 23.13 -13.72
C GLY A 154 -6.25 22.96 -13.99
N ALA A 155 -5.49 22.27 -13.12
CA ALA A 155 -4.05 22.00 -13.29
C ALA A 155 -3.71 20.94 -14.37
N GLY A 156 -4.71 20.50 -15.15
CA GLY A 156 -4.56 19.40 -16.10
C GLY A 156 -5.07 18.06 -15.55
N GLY A 157 -5.52 17.21 -16.46
CA GLY A 157 -5.99 15.87 -16.14
C GLY A 157 -4.85 14.85 -16.07
N VAL A 158 -5.12 13.74 -15.39
CA VAL A 158 -4.28 12.53 -15.42
C VAL A 158 -5.15 11.40 -15.96
N THR A 159 -4.73 10.78 -17.05
CA THR A 159 -5.40 9.60 -17.60
C THR A 159 -4.74 8.35 -17.04
N VAL A 160 -5.51 7.48 -16.40
CA VAL A 160 -5.04 6.19 -15.91
C VAL A 160 -5.08 5.19 -17.07
N LEU A 161 -3.91 4.70 -17.49
CA LEU A 161 -3.78 3.71 -18.56
C LEU A 161 -3.75 2.28 -18.03
N LYS A 162 -3.22 2.10 -16.81
CA LYS A 162 -3.21 0.83 -16.09
C LYS A 162 -3.21 1.08 -14.59
N LEU A 163 -3.95 0.27 -13.84
CA LEU A 163 -3.92 0.24 -12.38
C LEU A 163 -4.22 -1.18 -11.89
N ALA A 164 -3.19 -1.89 -11.41
CA ALA A 164 -3.37 -3.18 -10.77
C ALA A 164 -3.82 -2.99 -9.31
N SER A 165 -4.67 -3.89 -8.82
CA SER A 165 -5.07 -3.95 -7.40
C SER A 165 -3.95 -4.48 -6.49
N ALA A 166 -3.06 -5.29 -7.06
CA ALA A 166 -1.92 -5.88 -6.37
C ALA A 166 -0.79 -6.20 -7.36
N THR A 167 0.43 -6.29 -6.84
CA THR A 167 1.60 -6.84 -7.53
C THR A 167 2.36 -7.67 -6.51
N VAL A 168 2.81 -8.84 -6.94
CA VAL A 168 3.53 -9.78 -6.09
C VAL A 168 4.80 -10.18 -6.82
N ASP A 169 5.92 -9.74 -6.27
CA ASP A 169 7.25 -10.08 -6.75
C ASP A 169 7.83 -11.18 -5.85
N PHE A 170 8.19 -12.30 -6.45
CA PHE A 170 8.83 -13.42 -5.76
C PHE A 170 10.31 -13.49 -6.09
N GLU A 171 11.09 -14.09 -5.19
CA GLU A 171 12.45 -14.51 -5.52
C GLU A 171 12.43 -15.61 -6.59
N SER A 172 13.59 -15.87 -7.19
CA SER A 172 13.69 -16.91 -8.22
C SER A 172 13.48 -18.29 -7.60
N ASP A 173 12.38 -18.94 -7.95
CA ASP A 173 12.06 -20.31 -7.53
C ASP A 173 11.24 -21.04 -8.62
N ALA A 174 11.00 -22.33 -8.43
CA ALA A 174 10.20 -23.17 -9.32
C ALA A 174 8.70 -23.06 -9.00
N TYR A 175 8.04 -22.02 -9.53
CA TYR A 175 6.59 -21.83 -9.38
C TYR A 175 5.80 -22.47 -10.52
N HIS A 176 4.60 -22.96 -10.19
CA HIS A 176 3.61 -23.42 -11.15
C HIS A 176 2.45 -22.42 -11.24
N PHE A 177 2.09 -22.00 -12.47
CA PHE A 177 0.93 -21.14 -12.72
C PHE A 177 -0.28 -22.00 -13.07
N LEU A 178 -1.34 -21.86 -12.28
CA LEU A 178 -2.62 -22.51 -12.49
C LEU A 178 -3.66 -21.45 -12.84
N HIS A 179 -4.38 -21.65 -13.95
CA HIS A 179 -5.43 -20.76 -14.42
C HIS A 179 -6.65 -21.55 -14.88
N LEU A 180 -7.84 -20.99 -14.65
CA LEU A 180 -9.11 -21.55 -15.08
C LEU A 180 -9.59 -20.76 -16.32
N PRO A 181 -9.76 -21.41 -17.48
CA PRO A 181 -10.12 -20.76 -18.74
C PRO A 181 -11.58 -20.28 -18.79
#